data_AF-A0A5M8IFS8-F1
#
_entry.id   AF-A0A5M8IFS8-F1
#
_cell.length_a   1.000
_cell.length_b   1.000
_cell.length_c   1.000
_cell.angle_alpha   90.00
_cell.angle_beta   90.00
_cell.angle_gamma   90.00
#
_symmetry.space_group_name_H-M   'P 1'
#
loop_
_entity.id
_entity.type
_entity.pdbx_description
1 polymer ?
#
loop_
_entity_poly.entity_id
_entity_poly.type
_entity_poly.pdbx_seq_one_letter_code
_entity_poly.pdbx_strand_id
1 'polypeptide(L)'
;MDPGFQLLNALLAEMASGLQLTEYRMLEVFCRWLGKEEQAATVIIQYPEKFELRDREQDLSLLKEADGLSVESPTFQKELQKLIASIVLEDDAQLEEINGEIEGGISAGITQNTTIHASDM
;
A
#
# COMPACT_ATOMS: atom_id res chain seq x y z
N MET A 1 -12.84 17.34 -9.82
CA MET A 1 -12.69 15.99 -10.43
C MET A 1 -13.57 16.00 -11.67
N ASP A 2 -12.97 15.94 -12.86
CA ASP A 2 -13.67 16.16 -14.14
C ASP A 2 -14.55 14.94 -14.48
N PRO A 3 -15.85 15.13 -14.80
CA PRO A 3 -16.77 14.05 -15.16
C PRO A 3 -16.26 13.11 -16.26
N GLY A 4 -15.43 13.61 -17.19
CA GLY A 4 -14.84 12.77 -18.25
C GLY A 4 -13.87 11.71 -17.71
N PHE A 5 -13.10 12.04 -16.67
CA PHE A 5 -12.21 11.07 -16.02
C PHE A 5 -12.96 10.01 -15.23
N GLN A 6 -14.10 10.37 -14.62
CA GLN A 6 -14.95 9.39 -13.91
C GLN A 6 -15.53 8.36 -14.87
N LEU A 7 -16.02 8.81 -16.02
CA LEU A 7 -16.54 7.92 -17.06
C LEU A 7 -15.44 7.04 -17.63
N LEU A 8 -14.26 7.60 -17.93
CA LEU A 8 -13.12 6.83 -18.43
C LEU A 8 -12.69 5.74 -17.43
N ASN A 9 -12.60 6.08 -16.15
CA ASN A 9 -12.27 5.10 -15.11
C ASN A 9 -13.32 4.01 -14.98
N ALA A 10 -14.60 4.35 -15.06
CA ALA A 10 -15.67 3.35 -15.05
C ALA A 10 -15.55 2.38 -16.26
N LEU A 11 -15.27 2.91 -17.46
CA LEU A 11 -15.07 2.09 -18.65
C LEU A 11 -13.83 1.19 -18.56
N LEU A 12 -12.72 1.72 -18.04
CA LEU A 12 -11.50 0.94 -17.83
C LEU A 12 -11.71 -0.18 -16.80
N ALA A 13 -12.42 0.11 -15.70
CA ALA A 13 -12.79 -0.88 -14.68
C ALA A 13 -13.70 -1.97 -15.25
N GLU A 14 -14.67 -1.60 -16.08
CA GLU A 14 -15.56 -2.58 -16.75
C GLU A 14 -14.76 -3.49 -17.70
N MET A 15 -13.85 -2.93 -18.49
CA MET A 15 -12.98 -3.72 -19.37
C MET A 15 -12.04 -4.64 -18.59
N ALA A 16 -11.45 -4.14 -17.50
CA ALA A 16 -10.59 -4.92 -16.62
C ALA A 16 -11.36 -6.12 -16.01
N SER A 17 -12.58 -5.89 -15.54
CA SER A 17 -13.46 -6.95 -15.03
C SER A 17 -13.79 -8.00 -16.11
N GLY A 18 -14.10 -7.56 -17.32
CA GLY A 18 -14.35 -8.45 -18.46
C GLY A 18 -13.12 -9.29 -18.84
N LEU A 19 -11.94 -8.69 -18.81
CA LEU A 19 -10.67 -9.38 -19.09
C LEU A 19 -10.35 -10.41 -18.00
N GLN A 20 -10.48 -10.02 -16.73
CA GLN A 20 -10.30 -10.90 -15.58
C GLN A 20 -11.17 -12.15 -15.69
N LEU A 21 -12.47 -11.97 -15.94
CA LEU A 21 -13.41 -13.09 -16.10
C LEU A 21 -13.06 -13.98 -17.30
N THR A 22 -12.63 -13.37 -18.40
CA THR A 22 -12.22 -14.12 -19.60
C THR A 22 -11.01 -14.99 -19.31
N GLU A 23 -10.02 -14.46 -18.59
CA GLU A 23 -8.81 -15.18 -18.24
C GLU A 23 -9.09 -16.33 -17.26
N TYR A 24 -9.94 -16.11 -16.25
CA TYR A 24 -10.41 -17.20 -15.38
C TYR A 24 -11.03 -18.35 -16.18
N ARG A 25 -11.88 -18.03 -17.16
CA ARG A 25 -12.51 -19.07 -18.01
C ARG A 25 -11.50 -19.78 -18.91
N MET A 26 -10.56 -19.04 -19.50
CA MET A 26 -9.49 -19.63 -20.30
C MET A 26 -8.62 -20.57 -19.46
N LEU A 27 -8.26 -20.14 -18.26
CA LEU A 27 -7.47 -20.93 -17.33
C LEU A 27 -8.20 -22.19 -16.89
N GLU A 28 -9.51 -22.11 -16.61
CA GLU A 28 -10.33 -23.27 -16.27
C GLU A 28 -10.29 -24.33 -17.38
N VAL A 29 -10.49 -23.90 -18.64
CA VAL A 29 -10.44 -24.80 -19.81
C VAL A 29 -9.04 -25.41 -19.96
N PHE A 30 -7.98 -24.62 -19.77
CA PHE A 30 -6.60 -25.08 -19.86
C PHE A 30 -6.25 -26.10 -18.77
N CYS A 31 -6.63 -25.83 -17.53
CA CYS A 31 -6.43 -26.74 -16.40
C CYS A 31 -7.24 -28.04 -16.57
N ARG A 32 -8.47 -27.96 -17.09
CA ARG A 32 -9.27 -29.14 -17.45
C ARG A 32 -8.57 -29.99 -18.50
N TRP A 33 -8.00 -29.37 -19.53
CA TRP A 33 -7.22 -30.08 -20.55
C TRP A 33 -6.00 -30.79 -19.98
N LEU A 34 -5.33 -30.20 -18.98
CA LEU A 34 -4.19 -30.80 -18.28
C LEU A 34 -4.58 -31.84 -17.20
N GLY A 35 -5.87 -32.05 -16.93
CA GLY A 35 -6.33 -32.89 -15.81
C GLY A 35 -5.99 -32.32 -14.43
N LYS A 36 -5.84 -30.99 -14.34
CA LYS A 36 -5.37 -30.23 -13.17
C LYS A 36 -6.41 -29.23 -12.68
N GLU A 37 -7.66 -29.66 -12.63
CA GLU A 37 -8.83 -28.81 -12.30
C GLU A 37 -8.71 -28.16 -10.91
N GLU A 38 -8.17 -28.90 -9.94
CA GLU A 38 -7.97 -28.40 -8.57
C GLU A 38 -6.99 -27.22 -8.51
N GLN A 39 -6.03 -27.14 -9.44
CA GLN A 39 -5.06 -26.04 -9.48
C GLN A 39 -5.66 -24.76 -10.05
N ALA A 40 -6.68 -24.84 -10.91
CA ALA A 40 -7.37 -23.66 -11.43
C ALA A 40 -7.99 -22.82 -10.32
N ALA A 41 -8.54 -23.46 -9.29
CA ALA A 41 -9.17 -22.81 -8.15
C ALA A 41 -8.18 -22.11 -7.20
N THR A 42 -6.88 -22.40 -7.33
CA THR A 42 -5.83 -21.78 -6.49
C THR A 42 -5.24 -20.51 -7.10
N VAL A 43 -5.47 -20.28 -8.39
CA VAL A 43 -4.89 -19.13 -9.09
C VAL A 43 -5.79 -17.92 -8.88
N ILE A 44 -5.19 -16.84 -8.37
CA ILE A 44 -5.86 -15.55 -8.19
C ILE A 44 -5.42 -14.62 -9.31
N ILE A 45 -6.38 -14.23 -10.15
CA ILE A 45 -6.24 -13.21 -11.18
C ILE A 45 -7.03 -11.99 -10.71
N GLN A 46 -6.35 -10.86 -10.51
CA GLN A 46 -6.97 -9.59 -10.12
C GLN A 46 -6.43 -8.48 -11.00
N TYR A 47 -7.34 -7.72 -11.59
CA TYR A 47 -7.03 -6.47 -12.27
C TYR A 47 -7.47 -5.27 -11.42
N PRO A 48 -6.87 -4.09 -11.62
CA PRO A 48 -7.25 -2.89 -10.88
C PRO A 48 -8.70 -2.47 -11.16
N GLU A 49 -9.42 -2.06 -10.12
CA GLU A 49 -10.78 -1.49 -10.25
C GLU A 49 -10.77 0.04 -10.40
N LYS A 50 -9.63 0.69 -10.12
CA LYS A 50 -9.45 2.14 -10.22
C LYS A 50 -8.19 2.46 -11.01
N PHE A 51 -8.35 3.31 -12.01
CA PHE A 51 -7.28 3.76 -12.90
C PHE A 51 -7.01 5.24 -12.65
N GLU A 52 -6.47 5.55 -11.47
CA GLU A 52 -6.10 6.93 -11.19
C GLU A 52 -4.79 7.28 -11.90
N LEU A 53 -4.84 8.26 -12.81
CA LEU A 53 -3.68 8.92 -13.39
C LEU A 53 -3.05 9.92 -12.39
N ARG A 54 -3.00 9.57 -11.09
CA ARG A 54 -2.23 10.36 -10.12
C ARG A 54 -0.76 10.08 -10.38
N ASP A 55 -0.03 11.14 -10.72
CA ASP A 55 1.42 11.11 -10.73
C ASP A 55 1.91 11.02 -9.28
N ARG A 56 2.02 9.79 -8.78
CA ARG A 56 2.50 9.49 -7.43
C ARG A 56 3.88 10.09 -7.18
N GLU A 57 4.70 10.21 -8.21
CA GLU A 57 6.04 10.77 -8.12
C GLU A 57 5.98 12.28 -7.86
N GLN A 58 5.11 12.98 -8.60
CA GLN A 58 4.86 14.41 -8.36
C GLN A 58 4.24 14.64 -6.97
N ASP A 59 3.27 13.85 -6.55
CA ASP A 59 2.68 13.97 -5.21
C ASP A 59 3.70 13.70 -4.10
N LEU A 60 4.53 12.67 -4.23
CA LEU A 60 5.61 12.38 -3.28
C LEU A 60 6.63 13.51 -3.21
N SER A 61 6.95 14.14 -4.34
CA SER A 61 7.87 15.28 -4.36
C SER A 61 7.32 16.47 -3.57
N LEU A 62 6.02 16.77 -3.72
CA LEU A 62 5.34 17.84 -2.98
C LEU A 62 5.27 17.54 -1.49
N LEU A 63 5.02 16.28 -1.11
CA LEU A 63 4.97 15.88 0.30
C LEU A 63 6.35 15.92 0.97
N LYS A 64 7.42 15.56 0.25
CA LYS A 64 8.80 15.70 0.72
C LYS A 64 9.21 17.17 0.88
N GLU A 65 8.78 18.03 -0.04
CA GLU A 65 8.98 19.48 0.10
C GLU A 65 8.23 20.02 1.31
N ALA A 66 6.99 19.57 1.54
CA ALA A 66 6.19 19.94 2.70
C ALA A 66 6.76 19.43 4.04
N ASP A 67 7.41 18.26 4.06
CA ASP A 67 8.15 17.76 5.25
C ASP A 67 9.37 18.65 5.58
N GLY A 68 9.99 19.23 4.54
CA GLY A 68 11.06 20.22 4.69
C GLY A 68 10.58 21.60 5.17
N LEU A 69 9.28 21.90 5.08
CA LEU A 69 8.71 23.10 5.68
C LEU A 69 8.60 22.87 7.19
N SER A 70 9.33 23.68 7.97
CA SER A 70 9.41 23.58 9.44
C SER A 70 8.06 23.90 10.11
N VAL A 71 7.10 22.98 10.02
CA VAL A 71 5.86 22.99 10.79
C VAL A 71 6.12 22.14 12.03
N GLU A 72 6.35 22.80 13.17
CA GLU A 72 6.62 22.16 14.47
C GLU A 72 5.37 21.52 15.10
N SER A 73 4.54 20.84 14.30
CA SER A 73 3.37 20.13 14.78
C SER A 73 3.62 18.62 14.71
N PRO A 74 3.77 17.93 15.85
CA PRO A 74 3.95 16.47 15.85
C PRO A 74 2.75 15.73 15.26
N THR A 75 1.55 16.29 15.37
CA THR A 75 0.35 15.74 14.71
C THR A 75 0.43 15.89 13.20
N PHE A 76 0.94 17.01 12.70
CA PHE A 76 1.13 17.23 11.26
C PHE A 76 2.15 16.25 10.67
N GLN A 77 3.27 16.03 11.36
CA GLN A 77 4.30 15.07 10.94
C GLN A 77 3.75 13.63 10.87
N LYS A 78 2.94 13.21 11.84
CA LYS A 78 2.30 11.90 11.82
C LYS A 78 1.34 11.72 10.65
N GLU A 79 0.45 12.69 10.43
CA GLU A 79 -0.50 12.62 9.31
C GLU A 79 0.20 12.72 7.94
N LEU A 80 1.30 13.49 7.85
CA LEU A 80 2.13 13.56 6.65
C LEU A 80 2.80 12.22 6.36
N GLN A 81 3.34 11.55 7.37
CA GLN A 81 3.96 10.22 7.25
C GLN A 81 2.94 9.15 6.81
N LYS A 82 1.73 9.17 7.36
CA LYS A 82 0.63 8.29 6.92
C LYS A 82 0.27 8.53 5.45
N LEU A 83 0.20 9.80 5.04
CA LEU A 83 -0.12 10.17 3.67
C LEU A 83 0.98 9.72 2.69
N ILE A 84 2.26 9.88 3.06
CA ILE A 84 3.38 9.36 2.28
C ILE A 84 3.30 7.83 2.17
N ALA A 85 3.06 7.12 3.28
CA ALA A 85 2.91 5.67 3.28
C ALA A 85 1.78 5.21 2.35
N SER A 86 0.61 5.87 2.40
CA SER A 86 -0.56 5.58 1.54
C SER A 86 -0.32 5.77 0.04
N ILE A 87 0.65 6.60 -0.35
CA ILE A 87 0.98 6.83 -1.76
C ILE A 87 2.03 5.84 -2.25
N VAL A 88 2.94 5.41 -1.37
CA VAL A 88 4.05 4.50 -1.72
C VAL A 88 3.61 3.03 -1.73
N LEU A 89 2.70 2.65 -0.84
CA LEU A 89 2.30 1.25 -0.64
C LEU A 89 0.99 0.97 -1.36
N GLU A 90 0.92 -0.18 -2.04
CA GLU A 90 -0.28 -0.65 -2.73
C GLU A 90 -1.04 -1.73 -1.96
N ASP A 91 -0.40 -2.33 -0.94
CA ASP A 91 -0.99 -3.38 -0.10
C ASP A 91 -1.60 -2.80 1.19
N ASP A 92 -2.92 -2.94 1.31
CA ASP A 92 -3.69 -2.49 2.46
C ASP A 92 -3.25 -3.15 3.78
N ALA A 93 -2.76 -4.40 3.75
CA ALA A 93 -2.28 -5.08 4.95
C ALA A 93 -0.98 -4.46 5.49
N GLN A 94 -0.07 -4.08 4.59
CA GLN A 94 1.18 -3.39 4.94
C GLN A 94 0.91 -1.95 5.41
N LEU A 95 -0.09 -1.30 4.83
CA LEU A 95 -0.52 0.03 5.24
C LEU A 95 -1.03 0.06 6.68
N GLU A 96 -1.85 -0.92 7.06
CA GLU A 96 -2.38 -1.01 8.43
C GLU A 96 -1.27 -1.23 9.46
N GLU A 97 -0.28 -2.08 9.15
CA GLU A 97 0.90 -2.31 10.00
C GLU A 97 1.69 -1.01 10.23
N ILE A 98 2.02 -0.30 9.15
CA ILE A 98 2.81 0.94 9.20
C ILE A 98 2.03 2.07 9.89
N ASN A 99 0.72 2.18 9.65
CA ASN A 99 -0.12 3.14 10.37
C ASN A 99 -0.10 2.86 11.89
N GLY A 100 -0.12 1.59 12.29
CA GLY A 100 0.03 1.16 13.68
C GLY A 100 1.38 1.59 14.29
N GLU A 101 2.48 1.47 13.53
CA GLU A 101 3.81 1.92 13.97
C GLU A 101 3.89 3.46 14.14
N ILE A 102 3.32 4.22 13.21
CA ILE A 102 3.30 5.69 13.23
C ILE A 102 2.44 6.22 14.40
N GLU A 103 1.31 5.56 14.69
CA GLU A 103 0.45 5.92 15.82
C GLU A 103 1.04 5.49 17.17
N GLY A 104 1.56 4.27 17.23
CA GLY A 104 2.13 3.64 18.42
C GLY A 104 3.41 4.29 18.96
N GLY A 105 4.03 5.17 18.17
CA GLY A 105 5.04 6.14 18.61
C GLY A 105 6.15 5.54 19.48
N ILE A 106 7.20 5.01 18.87
CA ILE A 106 8.53 4.80 19.48
C ILE A 106 8.43 4.37 20.96
N SER A 107 7.91 3.16 21.19
CA SER A 107 8.08 2.44 22.46
C SER A 107 9.19 1.38 22.31
N ALA A 108 10.33 1.78 21.77
CA ALA A 108 11.58 1.02 21.87
C ALA A 108 12.56 1.88 22.66
N GLY A 109 12.54 1.72 23.99
CA GLY A 109 13.27 2.54 24.94
C GLY A 109 14.78 2.56 24.70
N ILE A 110 15.33 3.75 24.60
CA ILE A 110 16.73 4.04 24.97
C ILE A 110 16.79 4.10 26.51
N THR A 111 17.98 3.85 27.08
CA THR A 111 18.47 4.16 28.46
C THR A 111 18.49 2.92 29.38
N GLN A 112 19.59 2.37 29.91
CA GLN A 112 20.90 2.89 30.30
C GLN A 112 22.02 1.84 30.08
N ASN A 113 23.15 2.30 29.55
CA ASN A 113 24.46 1.70 29.81
C ASN A 113 24.86 2.08 31.25
N THR A 114 24.99 1.12 32.17
CA THR A 114 25.66 1.33 33.46
C THR A 114 26.78 0.33 33.63
N THR A 115 27.99 0.82 33.40
CA THR A 115 29.24 0.32 33.96
C THR A 115 29.07 0.00 35.46
N ILE A 116 29.22 -1.26 35.85
CA ILE A 116 29.55 -1.62 37.24
C ILE A 116 31.05 -1.86 37.34
N HIS A 117 31.76 -0.83 37.79
CA HIS A 117 33.12 -0.95 38.30
C HIS A 117 33.06 -1.63 39.67
N ALA A 118 34.03 -2.51 39.92
CA ALA A 118 34.18 -3.35 41.11
C ALA A 118 34.05 -2.64 42.47
N SER A 119 33.46 -3.32 43.47
CA SER A 119 34.02 -3.61 44.82
C SER A 119 32.98 -4.27 45.75
N ASP A 120 33.49 -5.06 46.70
CA ASP A 120 32.86 -5.63 47.91
C ASP A 120 31.97 -6.88 47.80
N MET A 121 32.57 -8.08 47.79
CA MET A 121 32.85 -8.94 48.97
C MET A 121 33.37 -10.32 48.54
#